data_AF-A0A446BXH2-F1
#
_entry.id   AF-A0A446BXH2-F1
#
_cell.length_a   1.000
_cell.length_b   1.000
_cell.length_c   1.000
_cell.angle_alpha   90.00
_cell.angle_beta   90.00
_cell.angle_gamma   90.00
#
_symmetry.space_group_name_H-M   'P 1'
#
loop_
_entity.id
_entity.type
_entity.pdbx_description
1 polymer ?
#
loop_
_entity_poly.entity_id
_entity_poly.type
_entity_poly.pdbx_seq_one_letter_code
_entity_poly.pdbx_strand_id
1 'polypeptide(L)'
;MKFVVLAAFFQAVAFSVTSAYPITGNGVNCRSGPGTSHAVKKVYAKGTDIKVTCQTEGTSINGNSIWDKTSDGCYVADYYVKTGSNSYVTKKCSSGGSSGGSGSGKVPGPVENDYPYKGSCGGVDKWNYYKCQCTSFVAWRINSRLGIHFTNQYKGYNWGNANTWDEAARHTGVKINSTPVPGCIAQTNAGSAGHVAWVAAVGKDTVTVEEYNYATKEGYGKRTVPKNSFNYIHIKV
;
A
#
# COMPACT_ATOMS: atom_id res chain seq x y z
N MET A 1 5.01 51.83 53.27
CA MET A 1 5.63 51.56 51.95
C MET A 1 4.97 50.31 51.39
N LYS A 2 4.22 50.42 50.28
CA LYS A 2 3.48 49.30 49.66
C LYS A 2 4.37 48.70 48.56
N PHE A 3 4.83 47.47 48.72
CA PHE A 3 5.57 46.74 47.69
C PHE A 3 4.56 46.06 46.76
N VAL A 4 4.49 46.53 45.51
CA VAL A 4 3.73 45.88 44.44
C VAL A 4 4.65 44.85 43.79
N VAL A 5 4.32 43.57 43.92
CA VAL A 5 5.02 42.48 43.23
C VAL A 5 4.42 42.36 41.82
N LEU A 6 5.17 42.80 40.81
CA LEU A 6 4.86 42.49 39.40
C LEU A 6 5.31 41.05 39.10
N ALA A 7 4.35 40.14 38.94
CA ALA A 7 4.60 38.82 38.41
C ALA A 7 4.79 38.93 36.88
N ALA A 8 6.02 38.78 36.41
CA ALA A 8 6.33 38.66 34.99
C ALA A 8 5.84 37.29 34.49
N PHE A 9 4.75 37.28 33.73
CA PHE A 9 4.30 36.11 32.97
C PHE A 9 5.28 35.87 31.82
N PHE A 10 6.25 34.98 32.03
CA PHE A 10 7.02 34.39 30.92
C PHE A 10 6.10 33.44 30.16
N GLN A 11 5.53 33.89 29.04
CA GLN A 11 4.90 32.99 28.07
C GLN A 11 6.00 32.15 27.42
N ALA A 12 6.05 30.86 27.74
CA ALA A 12 6.85 29.90 27.01
C ALA A 12 6.28 29.78 25.59
N VAL A 13 6.98 30.35 24.62
CA VAL A 13 6.66 30.17 23.20
C VAL A 13 7.14 28.77 22.80
N ALA A 14 6.21 27.84 22.64
CA ALA A 14 6.51 26.52 22.13
C ALA A 14 6.85 26.63 20.62
N PHE A 15 8.14 26.68 20.28
CA PHE A 15 8.58 26.49 18.91
C PHE A 15 8.35 25.03 18.52
N SER A 16 7.43 24.79 17.59
CA SER A 16 7.36 23.50 16.91
C SER A 16 8.62 23.35 16.07
N VAL A 17 9.58 22.56 16.53
CA VAL A 17 10.73 22.14 15.72
C VAL A 17 10.21 21.40 14.51
N THR A 18 10.08 22.10 13.38
CA THR A 18 9.84 21.43 12.11
C THR A 18 11.11 20.66 11.80
N SER A 19 11.02 19.34 11.72
CA SER A 19 12.18 18.53 11.30
C SER A 19 12.55 18.96 9.88
N ALA A 20 13.69 19.62 9.75
CA ALA A 20 14.28 20.03 8.48
C ALA A 20 15.40 19.04 8.17
N TYR A 21 15.42 18.55 6.93
CA TYR A 21 16.32 17.50 6.50
C TYR A 21 17.28 18.04 5.44
N PRO A 22 18.61 17.91 5.60
CA PRO A 22 19.56 18.47 4.65
C PRO A 22 19.66 17.60 3.39
N ILE A 23 19.78 18.26 2.25
CA ILE A 23 20.10 17.63 0.96
C ILE A 23 21.56 17.14 0.97
N THR A 24 21.78 15.88 0.57
CA THR A 24 23.11 15.26 0.54
C THR A 24 23.78 15.27 -0.84
N GLY A 25 22.98 15.31 -1.91
CA GLY A 25 23.45 15.37 -3.30
C GLY A 25 23.83 16.77 -3.77
N ASN A 26 24.67 16.85 -4.81
CA ASN A 26 25.00 18.10 -5.48
C ASN A 26 23.94 18.40 -6.56
N GLY A 27 23.20 19.51 -6.42
CA GLY A 27 22.25 19.96 -7.44
C GLY A 27 21.05 19.02 -7.61
N VAL A 28 20.30 18.79 -6.54
CA VAL A 28 19.22 17.80 -6.51
C VAL A 28 17.94 18.38 -7.08
N ASN A 29 17.37 17.70 -8.09
CA ASN A 29 16.13 18.11 -8.75
C ASN A 29 14.89 17.86 -7.88
N CYS A 30 14.15 18.93 -7.62
CA CYS A 30 12.79 18.88 -7.08
C CYS A 30 11.79 18.91 -8.24
N ARG A 31 10.96 17.88 -8.35
CA ARG A 31 10.15 17.60 -9.53
C ARG A 31 8.65 17.79 -9.28
N SER A 32 7.87 17.91 -10.35
CA SER A 32 6.42 18.09 -10.28
C SER A 32 5.65 16.86 -9.78
N GLY A 33 6.26 15.68 -9.81
CA GLY A 33 5.74 14.42 -9.29
C GLY A 33 6.86 13.47 -8.86
N PRO A 34 6.52 12.34 -8.21
CA PRO A 34 7.49 11.41 -7.63
C PRO A 34 8.12 10.49 -8.71
N GLY A 35 9.04 11.04 -9.49
CA GLY A 35 9.72 10.28 -10.53
C GLY A 35 10.63 11.14 -11.41
N THR A 36 11.61 10.51 -12.04
CA THR A 36 12.63 11.22 -12.84
C THR A 36 12.10 11.76 -14.16
N SER A 37 10.96 11.25 -14.65
CA SER A 37 10.26 11.74 -15.84
C SER A 37 9.45 13.02 -15.62
N HIS A 38 9.21 13.42 -14.36
CA HIS A 38 8.47 14.64 -14.05
C HIS A 38 9.32 15.89 -14.24
N ALA A 39 8.68 16.98 -14.69
CA ALA A 39 9.33 18.27 -14.90
C ALA A 39 10.05 18.77 -13.64
N VAL A 40 11.25 19.32 -13.80
CA VAL A 40 12.02 19.94 -12.70
C VAL A 40 11.38 21.29 -12.40
N LYS A 41 10.95 21.48 -11.15
CA LYS A 41 10.38 22.74 -10.66
C LYS A 41 11.44 23.61 -9.98
N LYS A 42 12.40 22.98 -9.30
CA LYS A 42 13.45 23.63 -8.51
C LYS A 42 14.66 22.72 -8.41
N VAL A 43 15.84 23.30 -8.17
CA VAL A 43 17.07 22.56 -7.87
C VAL A 43 17.57 23.00 -6.50
N TYR A 44 17.88 22.04 -5.63
CA TYR A 44 18.46 22.30 -4.31
C TYR A 44 19.97 22.10 -4.33
N ALA A 45 20.70 23.00 -3.68
CA ALA A 45 22.12 22.84 -3.42
C ALA A 45 22.36 21.84 -2.28
N LYS A 46 23.54 21.25 -2.23
CA LYS A 46 23.95 20.38 -1.12
C LYS A 46 23.92 21.16 0.20
N GLY A 47 23.45 20.53 1.27
CA GLY A 47 23.31 21.13 2.59
C GLY A 47 22.09 22.04 2.75
N THR A 48 21.26 22.21 1.71
CA THR A 48 19.99 22.93 1.85
C THR A 48 19.05 22.12 2.73
N ASP A 49 18.52 22.73 3.78
CA ASP A 49 17.50 22.15 4.65
C ASP A 49 16.11 22.23 4.00
N ILE A 50 15.48 21.07 3.82
CA ILE A 50 14.12 20.97 3.26
C ILE A 50 13.13 20.47 4.31
N LYS A 51 11.92 21.03 4.28
CA LYS A 51 10.80 20.54 5.09
C LYS A 51 9.99 19.52 4.31
N VAL A 52 10.00 18.27 4.78
CA VAL A 52 9.18 17.20 4.19
C VAL A 52 7.77 17.26 4.77
N THR A 53 6.80 17.52 3.90
CA THR A 53 5.37 17.63 4.27
C THR A 53 4.66 16.28 4.27
N CYS A 54 5.08 15.39 3.37
CA CYS A 54 4.62 14.02 3.26
C CYS A 54 5.54 13.23 2.32
N GLN A 55 5.45 11.91 2.34
CA GLN A 55 6.25 11.04 1.48
C GLN A 55 5.36 10.13 0.61
N THR A 56 5.88 9.72 -0.55
CA THR A 56 5.18 8.85 -1.50
C THR A 56 6.17 7.93 -2.20
N GLU A 57 5.69 6.91 -2.89
CA GLU A 57 6.53 6.08 -3.76
C GLU A 57 6.62 6.70 -5.17
N GLY A 58 7.71 6.39 -5.87
CA GLY A 58 8.00 6.88 -7.21
C GLY A 58 9.07 6.06 -7.92
N THR A 59 9.68 6.63 -8.97
CA THR A 59 10.81 6.01 -9.66
C THR A 59 11.93 5.69 -8.68
N SER A 60 12.45 4.46 -8.70
CA SER A 60 13.55 4.05 -7.83
C SER A 60 14.87 4.71 -8.24
N ILE A 61 15.56 5.31 -7.29
CA ILE A 61 16.91 5.87 -7.43
C ILE A 61 17.84 5.08 -6.50
N ASN A 62 18.81 4.39 -7.09
CA ASN A 62 19.77 3.54 -6.38
C ASN A 62 19.12 2.57 -5.36
N GLY A 63 17.99 1.96 -5.74
CA GLY A 63 17.25 1.03 -4.89
C GLY A 63 16.26 1.67 -3.91
N ASN A 64 16.24 3.01 -3.77
CA ASN A 64 15.28 3.74 -2.94
C ASN A 64 14.14 4.33 -3.80
N SER A 65 12.90 3.92 -3.54
CA SER A 65 11.69 4.36 -4.24
C SER A 65 10.90 5.45 -3.51
N ILE A 66 11.40 5.96 -2.38
CA ILE A 66 10.72 6.99 -1.58
C ILE A 66 11.01 8.36 -2.18
N TRP A 67 9.96 9.17 -2.26
CA TRP A 67 9.98 10.55 -2.70
C TRP A 67 9.33 11.46 -1.65
N ASP A 68 10.05 12.54 -1.32
CA ASP A 68 9.71 13.52 -0.31
C ASP A 68 9.01 14.72 -0.95
N LYS A 69 7.74 14.95 -0.59
CA LYS A 69 7.05 16.19 -0.95
C LYS A 69 7.51 17.29 -0.01
N THR A 70 8.25 18.24 -0.56
CA THR A 70 8.74 19.41 0.18
C THR A 70 7.63 20.45 0.41
N SER A 71 7.86 21.39 1.33
CA SER A 71 7.01 22.59 1.50
C SER A 71 6.93 23.45 0.24
N ASP A 72 7.90 23.32 -0.67
CA ASP A 72 7.94 24.04 -1.96
C ASP A 72 6.99 23.41 -3.01
N GLY A 73 6.19 22.41 -2.64
CA GLY A 73 5.16 21.83 -3.51
C GLY A 73 5.71 20.96 -4.64
N CYS A 74 6.94 20.48 -4.48
CA CYS A 74 7.64 19.59 -5.41
C CYS A 74 8.26 18.39 -4.67
N TYR A 75 8.66 17.36 -5.42
CA TYR A 75 9.10 16.06 -4.91
C TYR A 75 10.60 15.86 -5.14
N VAL A 76 11.32 15.43 -4.11
CA VAL A 76 12.74 15.04 -4.17
C VAL A 76 12.87 13.56 -3.85
N ALA A 77 13.80 12.84 -4.48
CA ALA A 77 14.05 11.45 -4.08
C ALA A 77 14.73 11.39 -2.71
N ASP A 78 14.17 10.59 -1.80
CA ASP A 78 14.63 10.44 -0.42
C ASP A 78 16.09 9.96 -0.33
N TYR A 79 16.58 9.24 -1.36
CA TYR A 79 17.99 8.89 -1.52
C TYR A 79 18.96 10.09 -1.35
N TYR A 80 18.52 11.29 -1.71
CA TYR A 80 19.33 12.52 -1.61
C TYR A 80 18.98 13.39 -0.41
N VAL A 81 18.18 12.90 0.52
CA VAL A 81 17.74 13.62 1.71
C VAL A 81 18.22 12.87 2.93
N LYS A 82 18.89 13.55 3.88
CA LYS A 82 19.34 12.90 5.11
C LYS A 82 18.19 12.75 6.09
N THR A 83 17.24 11.87 5.78
CA THR A 83 16.08 11.55 6.63
C THR A 83 16.46 10.65 7.81
N GLY A 84 17.63 10.00 7.76
CA GLY A 84 18.15 9.15 8.84
C GLY A 84 17.54 7.75 8.86
N SER A 85 16.73 7.39 7.86
CA SER A 85 16.19 6.03 7.70
C SER A 85 15.93 5.71 6.23
N ASN A 86 16.01 4.44 5.84
CA ASN A 86 15.55 3.96 4.52
C ASN A 86 14.04 3.66 4.54
N SER A 87 13.27 4.43 5.32
CA SER A 87 11.85 4.23 5.60
C SER A 87 11.16 5.58 5.69
N TYR A 88 9.82 5.58 5.74
CA TYR A 88 9.10 6.83 5.91
C TYR A 88 9.39 7.46 7.27
N VAL A 89 9.83 8.72 7.25
CA VAL A 89 10.04 9.57 8.42
C VAL A 89 8.85 10.48 8.70
N THR A 90 7.87 10.54 7.80
CA THR A 90 6.63 11.30 8.00
C THR A 90 5.42 10.63 7.33
N LYS A 91 4.24 11.24 7.50
CA LYS A 91 2.98 10.77 6.91
C LYS A 91 3.08 10.62 5.40
N LYS A 92 2.36 9.64 4.86
CA LYS A 92 2.20 9.51 3.42
C LYS A 92 1.45 10.69 2.84
N CYS A 93 1.77 11.06 1.61
CA CYS A 93 1.01 12.08 0.90
C CYS A 93 -0.43 11.61 0.73
N SER A 94 -1.37 12.39 1.26
CA SER A 94 -2.80 12.23 1.03
C SER A 94 -3.08 12.61 -0.42
N SER A 95 -3.06 11.63 -1.31
CA SER A 95 -3.16 11.88 -2.75
C SER A 95 -4.59 12.20 -3.15
N GLY A 96 -4.82 13.43 -3.61
CA GLY A 96 -5.66 13.58 -4.80
C GLY A 96 -4.93 12.87 -5.94
N GLY A 97 -5.42 11.70 -6.33
CA GLY A 97 -4.90 10.88 -7.42
C GLY A 97 -4.16 9.61 -6.96
N SER A 98 -4.88 8.48 -6.95
CA SER A 98 -4.38 7.10 -6.85
C SER A 98 -3.11 6.89 -7.71
N SER A 99 -2.07 6.16 -7.28
CA SER A 99 -2.12 4.71 -7.06
C SER A 99 -0.79 4.21 -6.47
N GLY A 100 -0.83 3.36 -5.43
CA GLY A 100 0.34 2.59 -4.98
C GLY A 100 0.47 2.47 -3.47
N GLY A 101 -0.51 1.84 -2.81
CA GLY A 101 -0.59 1.74 -1.37
C GLY A 101 0.50 0.87 -0.72
N SER A 102 0.95 1.30 0.46
CA SER A 102 1.60 0.43 1.43
C SER A 102 1.23 0.84 2.86
N GLY A 103 0.29 0.09 3.44
CA GLY A 103 0.26 -0.40 4.83
C GLY A 103 0.42 0.54 6.03
N SER A 104 -0.69 1.12 6.51
CA SER A 104 -1.04 1.15 7.95
C SER A 104 -2.56 1.28 8.14
N GLY A 105 -3.33 0.66 7.24
CA GLY A 105 -4.77 0.51 7.42
C GLY A 105 -5.06 -0.78 8.20
N LYS A 106 -6.03 -0.75 9.11
CA LYS A 106 -6.51 -1.94 9.82
C LYS A 106 -6.94 -3.00 8.79
N VAL A 107 -6.31 -4.17 8.79
CA VAL A 107 -6.72 -5.34 7.98
C VAL A 107 -8.15 -5.73 8.38
N PRO A 108 -9.07 -6.00 7.45
CA PRO A 108 -8.89 -6.23 6.00
C PRO A 108 -8.91 -4.99 5.08
N GLY A 109 -9.01 -3.80 5.65
CA GLY A 109 -9.19 -2.55 4.93
C GLY A 109 -10.67 -2.21 4.67
N PRO A 110 -10.94 -1.02 4.11
CA PRO A 110 -12.29 -0.63 3.70
C PRO A 110 -12.82 -1.54 2.57
N VAL A 111 -14.13 -1.75 2.60
CA VAL A 111 -14.87 -2.61 1.67
C VAL A 111 -15.46 -1.75 0.56
N GLU A 112 -14.71 -1.59 -0.53
CA GLU A 112 -15.01 -0.69 -1.63
C GLU A 112 -14.28 -1.09 -2.91
N ASN A 113 -14.70 -0.57 -4.06
CA ASN A 113 -13.98 -0.81 -5.32
C ASN A 113 -12.88 0.24 -5.56
N ASP A 114 -11.78 0.08 -4.84
CA ASP A 114 -10.56 0.88 -4.96
C ASP A 114 -9.45 0.18 -5.76
N TYR A 115 -9.80 -0.90 -6.47
CA TYR A 115 -8.90 -1.62 -7.35
C TYR A 115 -8.41 -0.72 -8.52
N PRO A 116 -7.10 -0.58 -8.74
CA PRO A 116 -6.54 0.41 -9.67
C PRO A 116 -6.87 0.15 -11.15
N TYR A 117 -7.18 -1.09 -11.51
CA TYR A 117 -7.51 -1.44 -12.90
C TYR A 117 -9.03 -1.53 -13.14
N LYS A 118 -9.86 -1.00 -12.23
CA LYS A 118 -11.31 -0.93 -12.45
C LYS A 118 -11.63 -0.20 -13.75
N GLY A 119 -12.40 -0.84 -14.64
CA GLY A 119 -12.73 -0.29 -15.96
C GLY A 119 -11.58 -0.27 -16.98
N SER A 120 -10.38 -0.77 -16.63
CA SER A 120 -9.23 -0.90 -17.53
C SER A 120 -8.76 -2.36 -17.56
N CYS A 121 -9.66 -3.21 -18.07
CA CYS A 121 -9.46 -4.65 -18.14
C CYS A 121 -8.63 -5.04 -19.38
N GLY A 122 -8.08 -6.25 -19.36
CA GLY A 122 -7.22 -6.76 -20.42
C GLY A 122 -5.72 -6.57 -20.19
N GLY A 123 -4.95 -7.54 -20.67
CA GLY A 123 -3.52 -7.63 -20.45
C GLY A 123 -3.15 -8.10 -19.04
N VAL A 124 -1.84 -8.27 -18.84
CA VAL A 124 -1.25 -8.73 -17.58
C VAL A 124 -0.85 -7.52 -16.72
N ASP A 125 -1.12 -7.61 -15.42
CA ASP A 125 -0.73 -6.60 -14.43
C ASP A 125 0.70 -6.80 -13.91
N LYS A 126 1.14 -5.91 -13.02
CA LYS A 126 2.49 -5.97 -12.43
C LYS A 126 2.74 -7.16 -11.48
N TRP A 127 1.69 -7.89 -11.09
CA TRP A 127 1.78 -9.09 -10.26
C TRP A 127 1.72 -10.38 -11.10
N ASN A 128 1.75 -10.25 -12.43
CA ASN A 128 1.65 -11.34 -13.40
C ASN A 128 0.29 -12.06 -13.41
N TYR A 129 -0.79 -11.31 -13.15
CA TYR A 129 -2.17 -11.79 -13.32
C TYR A 129 -2.92 -10.97 -14.36
N TYR A 130 -3.95 -11.54 -14.99
CA TYR A 130 -4.79 -10.81 -15.93
C TYR A 130 -5.68 -9.80 -15.18
N LYS A 131 -5.68 -8.55 -15.63
CA LYS A 131 -6.45 -7.48 -14.99
C LYS A 131 -7.94 -7.82 -14.94
N CYS A 132 -8.60 -7.40 -13.86
CA CYS A 132 -10.02 -7.60 -13.59
C CYS A 132 -10.43 -9.05 -13.33
N GLN A 133 -9.47 -9.97 -13.25
CA GLN A 133 -9.70 -11.33 -12.76
C GLN A 133 -9.62 -11.38 -11.23
N CYS A 134 -10.21 -12.42 -10.65
CA CYS A 134 -10.24 -12.64 -9.21
C CYS A 134 -8.83 -12.68 -8.59
N THR A 135 -7.89 -13.39 -9.24
CA THR A 135 -6.49 -13.51 -8.81
C THR A 135 -5.76 -12.17 -8.79
N SER A 136 -5.96 -11.34 -9.82
CA SER A 136 -5.38 -10.00 -9.92
C SER A 136 -5.89 -9.05 -8.82
N PHE A 137 -7.19 -9.05 -8.57
CA PHE A 137 -7.79 -8.26 -7.48
C PHE A 137 -7.26 -8.69 -6.10
N VAL A 138 -7.21 -10.00 -5.84
CA VAL A 138 -6.73 -10.52 -4.56
C VAL A 138 -5.22 -10.27 -4.39
N ALA A 139 -4.43 -10.43 -5.46
CA ALA A 139 -3.01 -10.07 -5.46
C ALA A 139 -2.82 -8.60 -5.09
N TRP A 140 -3.61 -7.70 -5.67
CA TRP A 140 -3.60 -6.29 -5.30
C TRP A 140 -3.97 -6.05 -3.83
N ARG A 141 -5.00 -6.72 -3.29
CA ARG A 141 -5.39 -6.61 -1.87
C ARG A 141 -4.25 -7.05 -0.95
N ILE A 142 -3.62 -8.19 -1.23
CA ILE A 142 -2.46 -8.68 -0.48
C ILE A 142 -1.34 -7.63 -0.46
N ASN A 143 -0.94 -7.13 -1.64
CA ASN A 143 0.15 -6.16 -1.74
C ASN A 143 -0.19 -4.85 -1.03
N SER A 144 -1.38 -4.29 -1.28
CA SER A 144 -1.77 -2.96 -0.78
C SER A 144 -2.11 -2.94 0.71
N ARG A 145 -2.70 -4.01 1.25
CA ARG A 145 -3.16 -4.08 2.64
C ARG A 145 -2.15 -4.71 3.59
N LEU A 146 -1.42 -5.73 3.13
CA LEU A 146 -0.47 -6.45 3.99
C LEU A 146 0.98 -5.96 3.85
N GLY A 147 1.27 -5.16 2.81
CA GLY A 147 2.61 -4.67 2.50
C GLY A 147 3.55 -5.81 2.09
N ILE A 148 3.04 -6.77 1.31
CA ILE A 148 3.77 -7.98 0.89
C ILE A 148 3.98 -7.92 -0.62
N HIS A 149 5.18 -8.28 -1.07
CA HIS A 149 5.47 -8.46 -2.50
C HIS A 149 4.90 -9.78 -3.01
N PHE A 150 3.59 -9.85 -3.17
CA PHE A 150 2.90 -11.03 -3.69
C PHE A 150 2.76 -10.91 -5.21
N THR A 151 3.21 -11.93 -5.93
CA THR A 151 3.07 -12.06 -7.39
C THR A 151 2.67 -13.49 -7.73
N ASN A 152 2.41 -13.77 -9.00
CA ASN A 152 2.20 -15.13 -9.49
C ASN A 152 3.43 -16.07 -9.29
N GLN A 153 4.55 -15.54 -8.80
CA GLN A 153 5.77 -16.28 -8.44
C GLN A 153 6.09 -16.14 -6.94
N TYR A 154 5.09 -15.89 -6.10
CA TYR A 154 5.32 -15.64 -4.68
C TYR A 154 6.04 -16.80 -4.01
N LYS A 155 7.13 -16.48 -3.30
CA LYS A 155 8.08 -17.44 -2.71
C LYS A 155 8.70 -18.43 -3.71
N GLY A 156 8.88 -18.02 -4.96
CA GLY A 156 9.59 -18.81 -5.99
C GLY A 156 8.78 -19.97 -6.59
N TYR A 157 7.46 -20.00 -6.36
CA TYR A 157 6.57 -21.01 -6.93
C TYR A 157 5.47 -20.35 -7.77
N ASN A 158 5.01 -21.03 -8.82
CA ASN A 158 3.93 -20.54 -9.67
C ASN A 158 2.57 -20.73 -8.98
N TRP A 159 1.89 -19.64 -8.62
CA TRP A 159 0.59 -19.70 -7.94
C TRP A 159 -0.58 -19.98 -8.90
N GLY A 160 -0.45 -19.55 -10.16
CA GLY A 160 -1.33 -19.91 -11.26
C GLY A 160 -2.77 -19.41 -11.12
N ASN A 161 -3.70 -20.23 -11.62
CA ASN A 161 -5.14 -19.98 -11.56
C ASN A 161 -5.64 -20.10 -10.12
N ALA A 162 -6.84 -19.60 -9.84
CA ALA A 162 -7.38 -19.61 -8.49
C ALA A 162 -7.52 -21.02 -7.89
N ASN A 163 -7.79 -22.04 -8.73
CA ASN A 163 -7.83 -23.45 -8.32
C ASN A 163 -6.46 -24.10 -8.05
N THR A 164 -5.36 -23.38 -8.26
CA THR A 164 -4.00 -23.87 -7.93
C THR A 164 -3.38 -23.15 -6.73
N TRP A 165 -4.08 -22.16 -6.18
CA TRP A 165 -3.57 -21.35 -5.07
C TRP A 165 -3.45 -22.15 -3.77
N ASP A 166 -4.28 -23.16 -3.54
CA ASP A 166 -4.17 -23.99 -2.35
C ASP A 166 -2.97 -24.94 -2.43
N GLU A 167 -2.67 -25.55 -3.58
CA GLU A 167 -1.43 -26.32 -3.77
C GLU A 167 -0.20 -25.42 -3.68
N ALA A 168 -0.23 -24.23 -4.28
CA ALA A 168 0.86 -23.26 -4.19
C ALA A 168 1.10 -22.80 -2.75
N ALA A 169 0.04 -22.58 -1.97
CA ALA A 169 0.14 -22.26 -0.55
C ALA A 169 0.81 -23.39 0.23
N ARG A 170 0.39 -24.64 0.03
CA ARG A 170 1.02 -25.82 0.66
C ARG A 170 2.49 -25.95 0.28
N HIS A 171 2.82 -25.80 -1.00
CA HIS A 171 4.19 -25.91 -1.49
C HIS A 171 5.12 -24.82 -0.92
N THR A 172 4.62 -23.60 -0.79
CA THR A 172 5.41 -22.45 -0.30
C THR A 172 5.37 -22.27 1.23
N GLY A 173 4.81 -23.24 1.95
CA GLY A 173 4.68 -23.21 3.40
C GLY A 173 3.78 -22.09 3.93
N VAL A 174 2.85 -21.59 3.11
CA VAL A 174 1.79 -20.67 3.55
C VAL A 174 0.69 -21.48 4.20
N LYS A 175 0.27 -21.06 5.40
CA LYS A 175 -0.80 -21.74 6.15
C LYS A 175 -2.10 -21.69 5.36
N ILE A 176 -2.74 -22.85 5.22
CA ILE A 176 -4.08 -23.01 4.64
C ILE A 176 -4.91 -23.90 5.55
N ASN A 177 -6.14 -23.49 5.87
CA ASN A 177 -7.09 -24.27 6.67
C ASN A 177 -8.55 -23.84 6.43
N SER A 178 -9.48 -24.34 7.24
CA SER A 178 -10.91 -24.01 7.17
C SER A 178 -11.35 -22.86 8.10
N THR A 179 -10.40 -22.13 8.69
CA THR A 179 -10.68 -21.05 9.65
C THR A 179 -10.48 -19.68 8.98
N PRO A 180 -11.55 -18.91 8.70
CA PRO A 180 -11.40 -17.59 8.12
C PRO A 180 -10.86 -16.57 9.12
N VAL A 181 -10.02 -15.66 8.64
CA VAL A 181 -9.55 -14.47 9.37
C VAL A 181 -9.76 -13.27 8.45
N PRO A 182 -10.27 -12.12 8.93
CA PRO A 182 -10.31 -10.91 8.11
C PRO A 182 -8.93 -10.61 7.50
N GLY A 183 -8.88 -10.52 6.18
CA GLY A 183 -7.67 -10.29 5.38
C GLY A 183 -6.94 -11.55 4.93
N CYS A 184 -7.46 -12.74 5.22
CA CYS A 184 -7.03 -13.95 4.55
C CYS A 184 -7.68 -14.04 3.16
N ILE A 185 -7.23 -15.01 2.36
CA ILE A 185 -7.79 -15.30 1.05
C ILE A 185 -8.81 -16.41 1.21
N ALA A 186 -10.02 -16.23 0.69
CA ALA A 186 -10.99 -17.29 0.52
C ALA A 186 -10.77 -17.93 -0.87
N GLN A 187 -10.58 -19.24 -0.92
CA GLN A 187 -10.19 -19.97 -2.12
C GLN A 187 -11.09 -21.19 -2.34
N THR A 188 -11.41 -21.50 -3.60
CA THR A 188 -12.12 -22.70 -4.00
C THR A 188 -11.67 -23.21 -5.37
N ASN A 189 -11.70 -24.52 -5.55
CA ASN A 189 -11.41 -25.19 -6.82
C ASN A 189 -12.65 -25.31 -7.72
N ALA A 190 -13.81 -24.79 -7.29
CA ALA A 190 -15.03 -24.83 -8.07
C ALA A 190 -14.91 -24.02 -9.37
N GLY A 191 -15.33 -24.61 -10.50
CA GLY A 191 -15.18 -24.04 -11.83
C GLY A 191 -13.85 -24.41 -12.51
N SER A 192 -13.69 -24.07 -13.79
CA SER A 192 -12.52 -24.49 -14.58
C SER A 192 -11.20 -23.82 -14.16
N ALA A 193 -11.26 -22.61 -13.60
CA ALA A 193 -10.09 -21.86 -13.13
C ALA A 193 -10.08 -21.67 -11.59
N GLY A 194 -11.07 -22.24 -10.88
CA GLY A 194 -11.33 -21.94 -9.47
C GLY A 194 -11.77 -20.50 -9.22
N HIS A 195 -11.81 -20.11 -7.95
CA HIS A 195 -12.09 -18.74 -7.56
C HIS A 195 -11.37 -18.35 -6.27
N VAL A 196 -10.89 -17.11 -6.21
CA VAL A 196 -10.29 -16.50 -5.00
C VAL A 196 -10.94 -15.17 -4.69
N ALA A 197 -11.07 -14.87 -3.41
CA ALA A 197 -11.66 -13.66 -2.90
C ALA A 197 -10.93 -13.17 -1.64
N TRP A 198 -11.09 -11.89 -1.30
CA TRP A 198 -10.52 -11.28 -0.10
C TRP A 198 -11.52 -11.33 1.05
N VAL A 199 -11.13 -11.86 2.22
CA VAL A 199 -12.04 -11.93 3.37
C VAL A 199 -12.16 -10.57 4.05
N ALA A 200 -13.33 -9.94 3.93
CA ALA A 200 -13.61 -8.62 4.48
C ALA A 200 -14.22 -8.65 5.89
N ALA A 201 -14.92 -9.72 6.27
CA ALA A 201 -15.43 -9.91 7.62
C ALA A 201 -15.72 -11.38 7.91
N VAL A 202 -15.70 -11.74 9.19
CA VAL A 202 -16.05 -13.07 9.68
C VAL A 202 -17.16 -12.93 10.71
N GLY A 203 -18.28 -13.59 10.45
CA GLY A 203 -19.38 -13.76 11.41
C GLY A 203 -19.27 -15.11 12.13
N LYS A 204 -20.30 -15.47 12.89
CA LYS A 204 -20.33 -16.74 13.64
C LYS A 204 -20.19 -17.97 12.72
N ASP A 205 -21.01 -18.01 11.66
CA ASP A 205 -21.06 -19.12 10.69
C ASP A 205 -20.93 -18.67 9.24
N THR A 206 -20.63 -17.39 9.04
CA THR A 206 -20.56 -16.76 7.72
C THR A 206 -19.24 -16.04 7.52
N VAL A 207 -18.88 -15.86 6.25
CA VAL A 207 -17.77 -15.05 5.80
C VAL A 207 -18.26 -14.06 4.76
N THR A 208 -17.83 -12.81 4.88
CA THR A 208 -18.07 -11.78 3.87
C THR A 208 -16.80 -11.60 3.05
N VAL A 209 -16.93 -11.72 1.73
CA VAL A 209 -15.81 -11.63 0.79
C VAL A 209 -15.99 -10.49 -0.20
N GLU A 210 -14.88 -9.86 -0.57
CA GLU A 210 -14.76 -8.97 -1.72
C GLU A 210 -14.12 -9.74 -2.87
N GLU A 211 -14.66 -9.62 -4.07
CA GLU A 211 -14.19 -10.41 -5.21
C GLU A 211 -14.38 -9.67 -6.53
N TYR A 212 -13.61 -10.09 -7.53
CA TYR A 212 -13.80 -9.68 -8.91
C TYR A 212 -14.21 -10.88 -9.75
N ASN A 213 -15.00 -10.65 -10.80
CA ASN A 213 -15.35 -11.65 -11.79
C ASN A 213 -16.15 -12.86 -11.26
N TYR A 214 -16.97 -12.66 -10.22
CA TYR A 214 -17.90 -13.68 -9.72
C TYR A 214 -19.31 -13.50 -10.28
N ALA A 215 -20.02 -12.45 -9.85
CA ALA A 215 -21.40 -12.18 -10.28
C ALA A 215 -21.47 -11.37 -11.59
N THR A 216 -20.46 -10.53 -11.83
CA THR A 216 -20.36 -9.66 -13.00
C THR A 216 -19.02 -9.90 -13.67
N LYS A 217 -19.03 -10.15 -14.98
CA LYS A 217 -17.80 -10.30 -15.77
C LYS A 217 -16.90 -9.07 -15.57
N GLU A 218 -15.66 -9.31 -15.16
CA GLU A 218 -14.64 -8.27 -14.90
C GLU A 218 -15.11 -7.18 -13.91
N GLY A 219 -16.12 -7.49 -13.08
CA GLY A 219 -16.74 -6.56 -12.15
C GLY A 219 -16.44 -6.91 -10.70
N TYR A 220 -16.42 -5.87 -9.87
CA TYR A 220 -16.32 -5.97 -8.42
C TYR A 220 -17.66 -6.43 -7.81
N GLY A 221 -17.59 -7.27 -6.78
CA GLY A 221 -18.73 -7.68 -5.99
C GLY A 221 -18.35 -7.95 -4.54
N LYS A 222 -19.40 -8.05 -3.71
CA LYS A 222 -19.31 -8.47 -2.32
C LYS A 222 -20.46 -9.42 -2.02
N ARG A 223 -20.19 -10.47 -1.26
CA ARG A 223 -21.24 -11.35 -0.74
C ARG A 223 -20.87 -11.93 0.61
N THR A 224 -21.90 -12.40 1.30
CA THR A 224 -21.78 -13.14 2.56
C THR A 224 -22.27 -14.56 2.32
N VAL A 225 -21.46 -15.55 2.68
CA VAL A 225 -21.75 -16.98 2.48
C VAL A 225 -21.36 -17.80 3.70
N PRO A 226 -21.78 -19.08 3.80
CA PRO A 226 -21.32 -19.97 4.88
C PRO A 226 -19.79 -20.09 4.91
N LYS A 227 -19.19 -20.09 6.10
CA LYS A 227 -17.73 -20.16 6.27
C LYS A 227 -17.09 -21.44 5.69
N ASN A 228 -17.87 -22.51 5.47
CA ASN A 228 -17.40 -23.76 4.87
C ASN A 228 -17.39 -23.75 3.33
N SER A 229 -17.71 -22.61 2.69
CA SER A 229 -17.70 -22.48 1.22
C SER A 229 -16.28 -22.40 0.62
N PHE A 230 -15.25 -22.22 1.44
CA PHE A 230 -13.88 -21.98 0.99
C PHE A 230 -12.84 -22.65 1.87
N ASN A 231 -11.65 -22.85 1.29
CA ASN A 231 -10.40 -22.94 2.04
C ASN A 231 -9.86 -21.53 2.28
N TYR A 232 -9.11 -21.33 3.37
CA TYR A 232 -8.56 -20.02 3.74
C TYR A 232 -7.05 -20.04 3.77
N ILE A 233 -6.43 -19.20 2.92
CA ILE A 233 -4.98 -19.06 2.80
C ILE A 233 -4.53 -17.82 3.58
N HIS A 234 -3.54 -18.01 4.46
CA HIS A 234 -3.10 -17.02 5.46
C HIS A 234 -1.69 -16.54 5.15
N ILE A 235 -1.57 -15.47 4.35
CA ILE A 235 -0.26 -14.95 3.92
C ILE A 235 0.49 -14.27 5.09
N LYS A 236 -0.22 -13.52 5.96
CA LYS A 236 0.36 -12.77 7.11
C LYS A 236 -0.66 -12.56 8.25
N VAL A 237 -1.74 -13.32 8.27
CA VAL A 237 -2.84 -13.20 9.25
C VAL A 237 -3.02 -14.48 10.04
#